data_AF-A0AAU0KLZ3-F1
#
_entry.id   AF-A0AAU0KLZ3-F1
#
_cell.length_a   1.000
_cell.length_b   1.000
_cell.length_c   1.000
_cell.angle_alpha   90.00
_cell.angle_beta   90.00
_cell.angle_gamma   90.00
#
_symmetry.space_group_name_H-M   'P 1'
#
loop_
_entity.id
_entity.type
_entity.pdbx_description
1 polymer ?
#
loop_
_entity_poly.entity_id
_entity_poly.type
_entity_poly.pdbx_seq_one_letter_code
_entity_poly.pdbx_strand_id
1 'polypeptide(L)'
;MDALKAIACLSIVAHHLAAYGPMSQIAYPLFSGFIDGVYEYGRMAVPVFFVVAGFLFAGKHAPGGVLLVSHPVQAIKRRYLRLVVPYLAALILAIGCAAVARIWMVHESIPAAVSPFQLLAHALLLQDLLDQEVLSAGIWYVAIDFQLFVSAVMLLWLSRQIQHRHPNLKAGGLILITGLTLASLFVFNRDKSLDETAFYFFGSFGLGF
;
A
#
# COMPACT_ATOMS: atom_id res chain seq x y z
N MET A 1 14.11 13.25 1.83
CA MET A 1 13.06 12.23 1.58
C MET A 1 13.22 11.53 0.25
N ASP A 2 13.56 12.24 -0.83
CA ASP A 2 13.64 11.61 -2.15
C ASP A 2 14.74 10.54 -2.24
N ALA A 3 15.88 10.73 -1.57
CA ALA A 3 16.92 9.70 -1.44
C ALA A 3 16.42 8.42 -0.75
N LEU A 4 15.62 8.55 0.31
CA LEU A 4 15.06 7.40 1.04
C LEU A 4 14.10 6.59 0.15
N LYS A 5 13.24 7.29 -0.60
CA LYS A 5 12.34 6.66 -1.59
C LYS A 5 13.13 6.00 -2.73
N ALA A 6 14.22 6.61 -3.18
CA ALA A 6 15.08 6.03 -4.21
C ALA A 6 15.72 4.73 -3.73
N ILE A 7 16.27 4.71 -2.51
CA ILE A 7 16.85 3.50 -1.91
C ILE A 7 15.77 2.42 -1.72
N ALA A 8 14.59 2.77 -1.19
CA ALA A 8 13.48 1.83 -1.04
C ALA A 8 13.00 1.28 -2.39
N CYS A 9 12.96 2.11 -3.43
CA CYS A 9 12.60 1.71 -4.79
C CYS A 9 13.62 0.71 -5.37
N LEU A 10 14.91 1.01 -5.27
CA LEU A 10 15.96 0.10 -5.70
C LEU A 10 15.93 -1.21 -4.92
N SER A 11 15.67 -1.15 -3.61
CA SER A 11 15.60 -2.32 -2.74
C SER A 11 14.43 -3.24 -3.09
N ILE A 12 13.24 -2.69 -3.37
CA ILE A 12 12.07 -3.50 -3.73
C ILE A 12 12.20 -4.09 -5.14
N VAL A 13 12.82 -3.35 -6.09
CA VAL A 13 13.12 -3.88 -7.43
C VAL A 13 14.13 -5.02 -7.33
N ALA A 14 15.22 -4.83 -6.56
CA ALA A 14 16.22 -5.86 -6.34
C ALA A 14 15.62 -7.11 -5.68
N HIS A 15 14.73 -6.93 -4.70
CA HIS A 15 13.98 -8.03 -4.07
C HIS A 15 13.20 -8.87 -5.10
N HIS A 16 12.43 -8.23 -5.97
CA HIS A 16 11.66 -8.94 -6.99
C HIS A 16 12.57 -9.65 -8.00
N LEU A 17 13.68 -9.03 -8.39
CA LEU A 17 14.66 -9.66 -9.28
C LEU A 17 15.31 -10.88 -8.63
N ALA A 18 15.63 -10.81 -7.33
CA ALA A 18 16.17 -11.93 -6.57
C ALA A 18 15.16 -13.07 -6.41
N ALA A 19 13.90 -12.75 -6.14
CA ALA A 19 12.84 -13.72 -5.86
C ALA A 19 12.30 -14.42 -7.13
N TYR A 20 12.13 -13.68 -8.24
CA TYR A 20 11.37 -14.16 -9.41
C TYR A 20 12.19 -14.23 -10.71
N GLY A 21 13.44 -13.74 -10.71
CA GLY A 21 14.24 -13.65 -11.93
C GLY A 21 15.00 -14.94 -12.27
N PRO A 22 14.94 -15.46 -13.52
CA PRO A 22 15.77 -16.61 -13.94
C PRO A 22 17.28 -16.31 -13.84
N MET A 23 17.65 -15.03 -13.90
CA MET A 23 19.02 -14.57 -13.67
C MET A 23 19.48 -14.74 -12.21
N SER A 24 18.56 -14.71 -11.22
CA SER A 24 18.94 -14.92 -9.82
C SER A 24 19.42 -16.36 -9.60
N GLN A 25 18.77 -17.34 -10.24
CA GLN A 25 19.16 -18.75 -10.17
C GLN A 25 20.56 -19.00 -10.74
N ILE A 26 20.91 -18.30 -11.83
CA ILE A 26 22.24 -18.41 -12.46
C ILE A 26 23.32 -17.67 -11.65
N ALA A 27 22.97 -16.54 -11.05
CA ALA A 27 23.90 -15.74 -10.24
C ALA A 27 24.08 -16.28 -8.81
N TYR A 28 23.16 -17.12 -8.33
CA TYR A 28 23.15 -17.66 -6.96
C TYR A 28 24.45 -18.34 -6.55
N PRO A 29 25.08 -19.21 -7.37
CA PRO A 29 26.33 -19.86 -6.99
C PRO A 29 27.51 -18.89 -6.81
N LEU A 30 27.44 -17.69 -7.40
CA LEU A 30 28.51 -16.68 -7.38
C LEU A 30 28.29 -15.62 -6.30
N PHE A 31 27.03 -15.30 -5.97
CA PHE A 31 26.66 -14.19 -5.08
C PHE A 31 25.55 -14.54 -4.08
N SER A 32 25.53 -15.78 -3.56
CA SER A 32 24.47 -16.30 -2.67
C SER A 32 24.18 -15.37 -1.48
N GLY A 33 25.19 -14.95 -0.72
CA GLY A 33 25.00 -14.08 0.44
C GLY A 33 24.38 -12.71 0.12
N PHE A 34 24.63 -12.15 -1.07
CA PHE A 34 23.99 -10.91 -1.51
C PHE A 34 22.54 -11.15 -1.92
N ILE A 35 22.27 -12.23 -2.67
CA ILE A 35 20.92 -12.58 -3.12
C ILE A 35 20.02 -12.91 -1.93
N ASP A 36 20.51 -13.71 -0.98
CA ASP A 36 19.79 -14.03 0.26
C ASP A 36 19.51 -12.76 1.07
N GLY A 37 20.49 -11.86 1.19
CA GLY A 37 20.31 -10.58 1.88
C GLY A 37 19.25 -9.69 1.22
N VAL A 38 19.26 -9.58 -0.11
CA VAL A 38 18.26 -8.80 -0.86
C VAL A 38 16.87 -9.46 -0.79
N TYR A 39 16.80 -10.78 -0.82
CA TYR A 39 15.56 -11.53 -0.65
C TYR A 39 14.96 -11.32 0.74
N GLU A 40 15.78 -11.40 1.78
CA GLU A 40 15.35 -11.25 3.17
C GLU A 40 14.95 -9.79 3.49
N TYR A 41 15.85 -8.84 3.20
CA TYR A 41 15.72 -7.46 3.68
C TYR A 41 15.06 -6.51 2.67
N GLY A 42 15.03 -6.86 1.38
CA GLY A 42 14.43 -6.00 0.37
C GLY A 42 12.91 -5.79 0.56
N ARG A 43 12.23 -6.74 1.24
CA ARG A 43 10.82 -6.59 1.64
C ARG A 43 10.61 -5.42 2.63
N MET A 44 11.65 -5.03 3.39
CA MET A 44 11.56 -3.91 4.36
C MET A 44 11.40 -2.54 3.69
N ALA A 45 11.56 -2.46 2.36
CA ALA A 45 11.26 -1.24 1.61
C ALA A 45 9.79 -0.80 1.75
N VAL A 46 8.86 -1.74 1.89
CA VAL A 46 7.43 -1.46 2.00
C VAL A 46 7.10 -0.63 3.26
N PRO A 47 7.50 -1.04 4.49
CA PRO A 47 7.40 -0.20 5.69
C PRO A 47 7.98 1.21 5.53
N VAL A 48 9.14 1.34 4.88
CA VAL A 48 9.78 2.65 4.65
C VAL A 48 8.89 3.57 3.81
N PHE A 49 8.26 3.04 2.75
CA PHE A 49 7.31 3.82 1.97
C PHE A 49 6.09 4.25 2.78
N PHE A 50 5.57 3.38 3.65
CA PHE A 50 4.44 3.72 4.52
C PHE A 50 4.78 4.80 5.54
N VAL A 51 5.96 4.75 6.17
CA VAL A 51 6.45 5.82 7.07
C VAL A 51 6.50 7.15 6.32
N VAL A 52 7.09 7.15 5.12
CA VAL A 52 7.19 8.37 4.30
C VAL A 52 5.82 8.88 3.84
N ALA A 53 4.88 7.97 3.56
CA ALA A 53 3.50 8.31 3.22
C ALA A 53 2.78 8.96 4.41
N GLY A 54 2.96 8.43 5.62
CA GLY A 54 2.45 9.00 6.86
C GLY A 54 2.97 10.41 7.11
N PHE A 55 4.28 10.61 6.97
CA PHE A 55 4.92 11.93 7.09
C PHE A 55 4.37 12.95 6.08
N LEU A 56 4.25 12.56 4.82
CA LEU A 56 3.67 13.40 3.78
C LEU A 56 2.19 13.69 4.01
N PHE A 57 1.47 12.74 4.60
CA PHE A 57 0.08 12.90 4.94
C PHE A 57 -0.11 13.91 6.08
N ALA A 58 0.63 13.73 7.17
CA ALA A 58 0.62 14.62 8.34
C ALA A 58 0.99 16.05 7.94
N GLY A 59 2.06 16.23 7.16
CA GLY A 59 2.47 17.55 6.67
C GLY A 59 1.42 18.27 5.80
N LYS A 60 0.59 17.52 5.06
CA LYS A 60 -0.46 18.10 4.19
C LYS A 60 -1.81 18.32 4.88
N HIS A 61 -2.19 17.46 5.81
CA HIS A 61 -3.55 17.41 6.36
C HIS A 61 -3.64 17.75 7.85
N ALA A 62 -2.50 17.80 8.54
CA ALA A 62 -2.39 18.19 9.95
C ALA A 62 -1.13 19.02 10.25
N PRO A 63 -0.79 20.08 9.46
CA PRO A 63 0.35 20.94 9.79
C PRO A 63 0.19 21.54 11.19
N GLY A 64 1.21 21.34 12.04
CA GLY A 64 1.21 21.82 13.43
C GLY A 64 0.23 21.08 14.36
N GLY A 65 -0.25 19.89 14.00
CA GLY A 65 -1.19 19.11 14.81
C GLY A 65 -2.64 19.60 14.75
N VAL A 66 -2.93 20.58 13.87
CA VAL A 66 -4.28 21.13 13.68
C VAL A 66 -4.93 20.48 12.45
N LEU A 67 -6.10 19.87 12.67
CA LEU A 67 -6.80 19.07 11.68
C LEU A 67 -7.45 19.94 10.60
N LEU A 68 -6.88 19.91 9.38
CA LEU A 68 -7.37 20.70 8.25
C LEU A 68 -8.35 19.95 7.34
N VAL A 69 -8.64 18.68 7.62
CA VAL A 69 -9.58 17.91 6.80
C VAL A 69 -11.01 18.36 7.07
N SER A 70 -11.53 19.23 6.20
CA SER A 70 -12.93 19.69 6.22
C SER A 70 -13.88 18.80 5.42
N HIS A 71 -13.37 18.14 4.37
CA HIS A 71 -14.19 17.34 3.45
C HIS A 71 -13.53 15.97 3.22
N PRO A 72 -13.70 14.99 4.12
CA PRO A 72 -13.00 13.69 4.05
C PRO A 72 -13.32 12.94 2.77
N VAL A 73 -14.59 12.91 2.36
CA VAL A 73 -15.06 12.22 1.14
C VAL A 73 -14.37 12.76 -0.11
N GLN A 74 -14.19 14.09 -0.20
CA GLN A 74 -13.56 14.69 -1.38
C GLN A 74 -12.06 14.40 -1.43
N ALA A 75 -11.38 14.36 -0.27
CA ALA A 75 -9.98 13.97 -0.19
C ALA A 75 -9.77 12.51 -0.61
N ILE A 76 -10.62 11.61 -0.12
CA ILE A 76 -10.62 10.18 -0.47
C ILE A 76 -10.87 10.00 -1.97
N LYS A 77 -11.92 10.63 -2.52
CA LYS A 77 -12.24 10.52 -3.95
C LYS A 77 -11.09 11.00 -4.85
N ARG A 78 -10.43 12.11 -4.51
CA ARG A 78 -9.28 12.62 -5.28
C ARG A 78 -8.09 11.65 -5.23
N ARG A 79 -7.80 11.07 -4.06
CA ARG A 79 -6.71 10.09 -3.90
C ARG A 79 -7.04 8.80 -4.67
N TYR A 80 -8.27 8.31 -4.54
CA TYR A 80 -8.78 7.15 -5.28
C TYR A 80 -8.60 7.31 -6.78
N LEU A 81 -9.13 8.39 -7.37
CA LEU A 81 -9.02 8.60 -8.83
C LEU A 81 -7.57 8.70 -9.30
N ARG A 82 -6.68 9.32 -8.50
CA ARG A 82 -5.26 9.41 -8.84
C ARG A 82 -4.56 8.05 -8.85
N LEU A 83 -5.01 7.08 -8.05
CA LEU A 83 -4.45 5.74 -7.98
C LEU A 83 -5.11 4.80 -9.01
N VAL A 84 -6.44 4.83 -9.09
CA VAL A 84 -7.22 3.91 -9.92
C VAL A 84 -7.08 4.20 -11.41
N VAL A 85 -6.96 5.47 -11.83
CA VAL A 85 -6.83 5.81 -13.27
C VAL A 85 -5.58 5.21 -13.90
N PRO A 86 -4.35 5.44 -13.39
CA PRO A 86 -3.16 4.82 -13.95
C PRO A 86 -3.18 3.29 -13.80
N TYR A 87 -3.78 2.78 -12.72
CA TYR A 87 -3.93 1.34 -12.52
C TYR A 87 -4.82 0.68 -13.58
N LEU A 88 -6.02 1.20 -13.82
CA LEU A 88 -6.93 0.69 -14.84
C LEU A 88 -6.32 0.79 -16.23
N ALA A 89 -5.58 1.87 -16.51
CA ALA A 89 -4.84 1.99 -17.77
C ALA A 89 -3.78 0.89 -17.93
N ALA A 90 -3.00 0.61 -16.88
CA ALA A 90 -2.02 -0.48 -16.88
C ALA A 90 -2.68 -1.86 -17.01
N LEU A 91 -3.82 -2.08 -16.34
CA LEU A 91 -4.58 -3.33 -16.40
C LEU A 91 -5.14 -3.57 -17.80
N ILE A 92 -5.76 -2.57 -18.43
CA ILE A 92 -6.26 -2.65 -19.80
C ILE A 92 -5.10 -2.93 -20.77
N LEU A 93 -3.98 -2.24 -20.61
CA LEU A 93 -2.78 -2.46 -21.42
C LEU A 93 -2.25 -3.89 -21.26
N ALA A 94 -2.16 -4.40 -20.03
CA ALA A 94 -1.71 -5.76 -19.74
C ALA A 94 -2.64 -6.82 -20.35
N ILE A 95 -3.96 -6.64 -20.21
CA ILE A 95 -4.97 -7.52 -20.83
C ILE A 95 -4.83 -7.47 -22.37
N GLY A 96 -4.62 -6.28 -22.95
CA GLY A 96 -4.40 -6.11 -24.38
C GLY A 96 -3.13 -6.81 -24.87
N CYS A 97 -2.00 -6.63 -24.18
CA CYS A 97 -0.75 -7.32 -24.48
C CYS A 97 -0.89 -8.84 -24.37
N ALA A 98 -1.56 -9.33 -23.32
CA ALA A 98 -1.83 -10.75 -23.14
C ALA A 98 -2.71 -11.30 -24.27
N ALA A 99 -3.75 -10.56 -24.69
CA ALA A 99 -4.61 -10.95 -25.80
C ALA A 99 -3.83 -11.06 -27.13
N VAL A 100 -2.92 -10.11 -27.41
CA VAL A 100 -2.03 -10.18 -28.59
C VAL A 100 -1.07 -11.37 -28.48
N ALA A 101 -0.48 -11.60 -27.31
CA ALA A 101 0.42 -12.73 -27.09
C ALA A 101 -0.26 -14.10 -27.30
N ARG A 102 -1.55 -14.23 -26.91
CA ARG A 102 -2.35 -15.46 -27.16
C ARG A 102 -2.50 -15.80 -28.64
N ILE A 103 -2.40 -14.84 -29.54
CA ILE A 103 -2.48 -15.08 -30.98
C ILE A 103 -1.23 -15.85 -31.45
N TRP A 104 -0.07 -15.57 -30.85
CA TRP A 104 1.23 -16.06 -31.33
C TRP A 104 1.82 -17.16 -30.44
N MET A 105 1.33 -17.33 -29.21
CA MET A 105 1.89 -18.25 -28.23
C MET A 105 0.77 -18.87 -27.37
N VAL A 106 0.79 -20.20 -27.20
CA VAL A 106 -0.08 -20.91 -26.26
C VAL A 106 0.82 -21.47 -25.14
N HIS A 107 0.91 -20.73 -24.05
CA HIS A 107 1.63 -21.15 -22.84
C HIS A 107 0.75 -20.98 -21.59
N GLU A 108 0.95 -21.85 -20.59
CA GLU A 108 0.26 -21.82 -19.29
C GLU A 108 0.44 -20.48 -18.54
N SER A 109 1.46 -19.71 -18.87
CA SER A 109 1.76 -18.41 -18.27
C SER A 109 0.88 -17.27 -18.77
N ILE A 110 -0.09 -17.50 -19.67
CA ILE A 110 -1.02 -16.47 -20.10
C ILE A 110 -2.26 -16.42 -19.17
N PRO A 111 -2.45 -15.35 -18.37
CA PRO A 111 -3.48 -15.27 -17.33
C PRO A 111 -4.88 -15.49 -17.88
N ALA A 112 -5.64 -16.42 -17.29
CA ALA A 112 -7.01 -16.78 -17.70
C ALA A 112 -7.93 -15.56 -17.86
N ALA A 113 -9.04 -15.72 -18.59
CA ALA A 113 -10.00 -14.64 -18.80
C ALA A 113 -10.48 -14.09 -17.45
N VAL A 114 -10.19 -12.81 -17.20
CA VAL A 114 -10.50 -12.13 -15.93
C VAL A 114 -12.02 -11.99 -15.79
N SER A 115 -12.57 -12.46 -14.67
CA SER A 115 -14.01 -12.32 -14.39
C SER A 115 -14.40 -10.84 -14.23
N PRO A 116 -15.61 -10.41 -14.67
CA PRO A 116 -16.10 -9.06 -14.40
C PRO A 116 -16.13 -8.72 -12.91
N PHE A 117 -16.38 -9.70 -12.03
CA PHE A 117 -16.34 -9.53 -10.58
C PHE A 117 -14.92 -9.28 -10.09
N GLN A 118 -13.94 -10.02 -10.61
CA GLN A 118 -12.53 -9.82 -10.29
C GLN A 118 -12.05 -8.45 -10.75
N LEU A 119 -12.45 -7.99 -11.95
CA LEU A 119 -12.17 -6.63 -12.43
C LEU A 119 -12.76 -5.55 -11.51
N LEU A 120 -13.99 -5.76 -11.03
CA LEU A 120 -14.64 -4.82 -10.12
C LEU A 120 -13.95 -4.79 -8.75
N ALA A 121 -13.61 -5.95 -8.19
CA ALA A 121 -12.88 -6.06 -6.92
C ALA A 121 -11.52 -5.33 -7.00
N HIS A 122 -10.80 -5.54 -8.10
CA HIS A 122 -9.55 -4.85 -8.38
C HIS A 122 -9.72 -3.34 -8.59
N ALA A 123 -10.76 -2.92 -9.32
CA ALA A 123 -11.06 -1.51 -9.52
C ALA A 123 -11.38 -0.81 -8.20
N LEU A 124 -12.05 -1.50 -7.28
CA LEU A 124 -12.37 -0.98 -5.95
C LEU A 124 -11.22 -1.12 -4.94
N LEU A 125 -10.09 -1.73 -5.31
CA LEU A 125 -8.98 -2.06 -4.41
C LEU A 125 -9.40 -2.98 -3.24
N LEU A 126 -10.36 -3.87 -3.51
CA LEU A 126 -10.94 -4.84 -2.56
C LEU A 126 -10.58 -6.29 -2.92
N GLN A 127 -9.64 -6.52 -3.85
CA GLN A 127 -9.31 -7.86 -4.31
C GLN A 127 -8.85 -8.79 -3.18
N ASP A 128 -7.96 -8.30 -2.29
CA ASP A 128 -7.44 -9.09 -1.17
C ASP A 128 -8.57 -9.45 -0.20
N LEU A 129 -9.40 -8.47 0.20
CA LEU A 129 -10.54 -8.68 1.10
C LEU A 129 -11.63 -9.61 0.54
N LEU A 130 -11.64 -9.85 -0.77
CA LEU A 130 -12.62 -10.70 -1.45
C LEU A 130 -12.00 -12.03 -1.92
N ASP A 131 -10.84 -12.40 -1.36
CA ASP A 131 -10.09 -13.62 -1.69
C ASP A 131 -9.82 -13.76 -3.20
N GLN A 132 -9.63 -12.64 -3.91
CA GLN A 132 -9.32 -12.63 -5.33
C GLN A 132 -7.80 -12.61 -5.54
N GLU A 133 -7.31 -13.44 -6.46
CA GLU A 133 -5.89 -13.48 -6.80
C GLU A 133 -5.36 -12.10 -7.21
N VAL A 134 -4.30 -11.68 -6.52
CA VAL A 134 -3.61 -10.42 -6.79
C VAL A 134 -2.80 -10.56 -8.07
N LEU A 135 -3.13 -9.75 -9.07
CA LEU A 135 -2.45 -9.78 -10.36
C LEU A 135 -0.98 -9.27 -10.29
N SER A 136 -0.62 -8.52 -9.25
CA SER A 136 0.74 -8.01 -9.04
C SER A 136 0.95 -7.50 -7.61
N ALA A 137 2.12 -7.74 -7.03
CA ALA A 137 2.54 -7.19 -5.73
C ALA A 137 2.38 -5.65 -5.63
N GLY A 138 2.45 -4.94 -6.76
CA GLY A 138 2.21 -3.50 -6.80
C GLY A 138 0.76 -3.10 -6.51
N ILE A 139 -0.22 -3.96 -6.84
CA ILE A 139 -1.64 -3.69 -6.64
C ILE A 139 -2.00 -3.78 -5.17
N TRP A 140 -1.51 -4.83 -4.49
CA TRP A 140 -1.64 -4.99 -3.06
C TRP A 140 -1.12 -3.73 -2.32
N TYR A 141 0.08 -3.25 -2.68
CA TYR A 141 0.64 -2.03 -2.08
C TYR A 141 -0.28 -0.81 -2.28
N VAL A 142 -0.84 -0.63 -3.48
CA VAL A 142 -1.76 0.48 -3.79
C VAL A 142 -3.05 0.38 -2.97
N ALA A 143 -3.58 -0.83 -2.78
CA ALA A 143 -4.76 -1.07 -1.96
C ALA A 143 -4.49 -0.73 -0.49
N ILE A 144 -3.38 -1.22 0.08
CA ILE A 144 -2.98 -0.91 1.46
C ILE A 144 -2.72 0.60 1.65
N ASP A 145 -2.01 1.26 0.73
CA ASP A 145 -1.78 2.72 0.78
C ASP A 145 -3.11 3.49 0.79
N PHE A 146 -4.07 3.06 -0.02
CA PHE A 146 -5.40 3.66 -0.03
C PHE A 146 -6.17 3.42 1.27
N GLN A 147 -6.17 2.19 1.80
CA GLN A 147 -6.81 1.87 3.08
C GLN A 147 -6.18 2.64 4.26
N LEU A 148 -4.86 2.80 4.28
CA LEU A 148 -4.13 3.60 5.28
C LEU A 148 -4.54 5.07 5.19
N PHE A 149 -4.59 5.62 3.97
CA PHE A 149 -5.04 6.99 3.74
C PHE A 149 -6.48 7.21 4.21
N VAL A 150 -7.40 6.30 3.85
CA VAL A 150 -8.82 6.37 4.27
C VAL A 150 -8.92 6.31 5.79
N SER A 151 -8.25 5.35 6.43
CA SER A 151 -8.23 5.20 7.88
C SER A 151 -7.72 6.46 8.58
N ALA A 152 -6.60 7.03 8.11
CA ALA A 152 -6.04 8.26 8.66
C ALA A 152 -7.02 9.44 8.51
N VAL A 153 -7.57 9.66 7.31
CA VAL A 153 -8.57 10.72 7.06
C VAL A 153 -9.79 10.57 7.96
N MET A 154 -10.30 9.35 8.13
CA MET A 154 -11.47 9.08 8.98
C MET A 154 -11.17 9.32 10.46
N LEU A 155 -9.99 8.95 10.95
CA LEU A 155 -9.57 9.24 12.33
C LEU A 155 -9.44 10.75 12.57
N LEU A 156 -8.83 11.49 11.65
CA LEU A 156 -8.74 12.94 11.72
C LEU A 156 -10.13 13.59 11.71
N TRP A 157 -11.02 13.13 10.82
CA TRP A 157 -12.38 13.63 10.75
C TRP A 157 -13.17 13.34 12.02
N LEU A 158 -13.09 12.11 12.55
CA LEU A 158 -13.75 11.72 13.80
C LEU A 158 -13.23 12.54 14.98
N SER A 159 -11.91 12.73 15.07
CA SER A 159 -11.31 13.61 16.07
C SER A 159 -11.87 15.03 16.00
N ARG A 160 -12.02 15.58 14.79
CA ARG A 160 -12.59 16.91 14.61
C ARG A 160 -14.05 16.98 15.08
N GLN A 161 -14.85 15.95 14.80
CA GLN A 161 -16.24 15.87 15.28
C GLN A 161 -16.29 15.82 16.82
N ILE A 162 -15.39 15.05 17.44
CA ILE A 162 -15.27 14.96 18.90
C ILE A 162 -14.85 16.32 19.48
N GLN A 163 -13.87 17.00 18.89
CA GLN A 163 -13.44 18.34 19.33
C GLN A 163 -14.56 19.38 19.22
N HIS A 164 -15.37 19.31 18.16
CA HIS A 164 -16.52 20.20 18.01
C HIS A 164 -17.58 19.99 19.10
N ARG A 165 -17.74 18.76 19.61
CA ARG A 165 -18.63 18.46 20.74
C ARG A 165 -17.99 18.71 22.10
N HIS A 166 -16.67 18.52 22.20
CA HIS A 166 -15.89 18.65 23.43
C HIS A 166 -14.63 19.52 23.18
N PRO A 167 -14.76 20.86 23.27
CA PRO A 167 -13.68 21.81 22.95
C PRO A 167 -12.41 21.64 23.79
N ASN A 168 -12.53 20.99 24.95
CA ASN A 168 -11.43 20.73 25.87
C ASN A 168 -10.48 19.62 25.35
N LEU A 169 -10.91 18.78 24.41
CA LEU A 169 -10.12 17.64 23.89
C LEU A 169 -9.27 18.03 22.66
N LYS A 170 -8.46 19.07 22.79
CA LYS A 170 -7.59 19.59 21.69
C LYS A 170 -6.59 18.54 21.16
N ALA A 171 -6.27 17.51 21.93
CA ALA A 171 -5.34 16.44 21.55
C ALA A 171 -6.00 15.14 21.04
N GLY A 172 -7.33 15.10 20.84
CA GLY A 172 -8.06 13.88 20.47
C GLY A 172 -7.51 13.16 19.24
N GLY A 173 -7.04 13.90 18.24
CA GLY A 173 -6.53 13.32 16.99
C GLY A 173 -5.18 12.64 17.16
N LEU A 174 -4.28 13.27 17.93
CA LEU A 174 -3.00 12.68 18.29
C LEU A 174 -3.22 11.40 19.10
N ILE A 175 -4.11 11.43 20.10
CA ILE A 175 -4.42 10.25 20.92
C ILE A 175 -4.96 9.10 20.08
N LEU A 176 -5.88 9.37 19.15
CA LEU A 176 -6.45 8.35 18.28
C LEU A 176 -5.41 7.74 17.33
N ILE A 177 -4.56 8.57 16.73
CA ILE A 177 -3.51 8.09 15.82
C ILE A 177 -2.47 7.30 16.59
N THR A 178 -1.92 7.86 17.67
CA THR A 178 -0.93 7.18 18.52
C THR A 178 -1.50 5.88 19.08
N GLY A 179 -2.77 5.88 19.53
CA GLY A 179 -3.46 4.68 20.00
C GLY A 179 -3.54 3.59 18.93
N LEU A 180 -3.95 3.95 17.71
CA LEU A 180 -4.01 2.98 16.62
C LEU A 180 -2.63 2.53 16.14
N THR A 181 -1.62 3.41 16.16
CA THR A 181 -0.23 3.07 15.87
C THR A 181 0.30 2.04 16.86
N LEU A 182 0.07 2.24 18.16
CA LEU A 182 0.47 1.30 19.20
C LEU A 182 -0.30 -0.03 19.08
N ALA A 183 -1.62 0.01 18.88
CA ALA A 183 -2.43 -1.19 18.67
C ALA A 183 -1.95 -1.97 17.44
N SER A 184 -1.60 -1.28 16.37
CA SER A 184 -1.04 -1.89 15.17
C SER A 184 0.30 -2.54 15.45
N LEU A 185 1.24 -1.85 16.10
CA LEU A 185 2.58 -2.39 16.38
C LEU A 185 2.56 -3.60 17.33
N PHE A 186 1.71 -3.60 18.36
CA PHE A 186 1.74 -4.62 19.41
C PHE A 186 0.70 -5.73 19.25
N VAL A 187 -0.39 -5.49 18.53
CA VAL A 187 -1.51 -6.43 18.39
C VAL A 187 -1.68 -6.83 16.93
N PHE A 188 -2.05 -5.89 16.05
CA PHE A 188 -2.46 -6.24 14.69
C PHE A 188 -1.31 -6.75 13.82
N ASN A 189 -0.10 -6.22 13.98
CA ASN A 189 1.08 -6.68 13.23
C ASN A 189 1.52 -8.11 13.59
N ARG A 190 0.98 -8.68 14.68
CA ARG A 190 1.30 -10.06 15.09
C ARG A 190 0.38 -11.09 14.44
N ASP A 191 -0.76 -10.65 13.91
CA ASP A 191 -1.72 -11.52 13.24
C ASP A 191 -1.51 -11.47 11.73
N LYS A 192 -1.06 -12.59 11.16
CA LYS A 192 -0.80 -12.68 9.72
C LYS A 192 -2.07 -12.55 8.89
N SER A 193 -3.25 -12.87 9.44
CA SER A 193 -4.52 -12.73 8.70
C SER A 193 -4.88 -11.28 8.39
N LEU A 194 -4.21 -10.32 9.03
CA LEU A 194 -4.44 -8.90 8.83
C LEU A 194 -3.48 -8.27 7.82
N ASP A 195 -2.55 -9.03 7.21
CA ASP A 195 -1.57 -8.52 6.25
C ASP A 195 -2.19 -8.04 4.92
N GLU A 196 -3.49 -8.24 4.74
CA GLU A 196 -4.30 -7.66 3.67
C GLU A 196 -4.99 -6.34 4.06
N THR A 197 -4.82 -5.91 5.31
CA THR A 197 -5.51 -4.75 5.87
C THR A 197 -4.57 -3.63 6.30
N ALA A 198 -5.07 -2.40 6.23
CA ALA A 198 -4.37 -1.24 6.77
C ALA A 198 -4.03 -1.38 8.26
N PHE A 199 -4.79 -2.14 9.05
CA PHE A 199 -4.55 -2.28 10.49
C PHE A 199 -3.20 -2.92 10.81
N TYR A 200 -2.72 -3.83 9.95
CA TYR A 200 -1.42 -4.46 10.11
C TYR A 200 -0.25 -3.48 9.84
N PHE A 201 -0.42 -2.57 8.88
CA PHE A 201 0.61 -1.61 8.47
C PHE A 201 0.48 -0.22 9.09
N PHE A 202 -0.61 0.05 9.81
CA PHE A 202 -0.88 1.36 10.41
C PHE A 202 0.23 1.78 11.39
N GLY A 203 0.92 0.82 12.01
CA GLY A 203 2.09 1.06 12.86
C GLY A 203 3.20 1.76 12.10
N SER A 204 3.59 1.23 10.93
CA SER A 204 4.62 1.85 10.08
C SER A 204 4.17 3.20 9.54
N PHE A 205 2.92 3.30 9.08
CA PHE A 205 2.37 4.57 8.60
C PHE A 205 2.32 5.65 9.69
N GLY A 206 1.83 5.29 10.87
CA GLY A 206 1.67 6.18 12.01
C GLY A 206 2.98 6.65 12.63
N LEU A 207 4.08 5.89 12.50
CA LEU A 207 5.42 6.35 12.90
C LEU A 207 5.91 7.56 12.09
N GLY A 208 5.35 7.78 10.90
CA GLY A 208 5.64 8.97 10.11
C GLY A 208 4.81 10.20 10.50
N PHE A 209 3.77 10.03 11.31
CA PHE A 209 2.78 11.07 11.62
C PHE A 209 3.28 12.08 12.65
#